data_AF-A0A7K0KVU3-F1
#
_entry.id   AF-A0A7K0KVU3-F1
#
_cell.length_a   1.000
_cell.length_b   1.000
_cell.length_c   1.000
_cell.angle_alpha   90.00
_cell.angle_beta   90.00
_cell.angle_gamma   90.00
#
_symmetry.space_group_name_H-M   'P 1'
#
loop_
_entity.id
_entity.type
_entity.pdbx_description
1 polymer ?
#
loop_
_entity_poly.entity_id
_entity_poly.type
_entity_poly.pdbx_seq_one_letter_code
_entity_poly.pdbx_strand_id
1 'polypeptide(L)'
;MRDLFHRGKDSTPEYVGYSNNIRAGIRANNFVISLSTCADEVAVRISRTDTLFTVIEYSSEIADALASIVSHPNTASAFLLSYGCELKSSREFAVELRGLNPNIEFLELENGNLSEFAMTMGPAVMQELKFQASPGLENIESPLIAVIAPQSDEKIAAVLQVLRDAKIEVREIFASTNQRTALVDAAKFGALAIVNFTDGNDYPSGTYISPVINVASNSDFHQSIAADFDLGVGATPDEILLRVQETIGRSPTASEVARSFEPFGALLDSSEKLQVLNAVLSNFARDLAQNFSTIDAKIAIATGSEINEIAQCASDGYEIFAVTDHGSLFGLAEALTKRLQ
;
A
#
# COMPACT_ATOMS: atom_id res chain seq x y z
N MET A 1 -22.34 39.36 7.10
CA MET A 1 -20.97 38.80 7.24
C MET A 1 -20.69 38.39 8.70
N ARG A 2 -21.70 37.88 9.45
CA ARG A 2 -21.56 37.42 10.85
C ARG A 2 -22.27 36.10 11.18
N ASP A 3 -22.91 35.44 10.21
CA ASP A 3 -23.74 34.24 10.44
C ASP A 3 -23.16 32.95 9.85
N LEU A 4 -21.87 32.91 9.51
CA LEU A 4 -21.21 31.72 8.93
C LEU A 4 -20.61 30.74 9.97
N PHE A 5 -20.75 31.01 11.27
CA PHE A 5 -20.11 30.21 12.34
C PHE A 5 -21.08 29.68 13.40
N HIS A 6 -22.35 29.47 13.06
CA HIS A 6 -23.21 28.58 13.83
C HIS A 6 -23.12 27.17 13.25
N ARG A 7 -22.04 26.44 13.57
CA ARG A 7 -22.06 24.97 13.50
C ARG A 7 -23.02 24.50 14.59
N GLY A 8 -24.27 24.26 14.20
CA GLY A 8 -25.26 23.62 15.06
C GLY A 8 -24.74 22.26 15.52
N LYS A 9 -25.10 21.88 16.74
CA LYS A 9 -24.72 20.63 17.41
C LYS A 9 -25.28 19.36 16.75
N ASP A 10 -25.93 19.50 15.59
CA ASP A 10 -26.67 18.49 14.83
C ASP A 10 -26.26 18.40 13.34
N SER A 11 -25.07 18.90 12.95
CA SER A 11 -24.59 18.67 11.58
C SER A 11 -24.13 17.22 11.44
N THR A 12 -24.85 16.43 10.65
CA THR A 12 -24.41 15.10 10.21
C THR A 12 -23.00 15.20 9.62
N PRO A 13 -22.07 14.28 9.97
CA PRO A 13 -20.74 14.28 9.36
C PRO A 13 -20.90 14.13 7.83
N GLU A 14 -20.41 15.12 7.09
CA GLU A 14 -20.31 15.08 5.63
C GLU A 14 -18.92 14.59 5.27
N TYR A 15 -18.83 13.37 4.73
CA TYR A 15 -17.59 12.86 4.16
C TYR A 15 -17.50 13.31 2.71
N VAL A 16 -16.31 13.78 2.29
CA VAL A 16 -16.11 14.32 0.94
C VAL A 16 -14.94 13.62 0.28
N GLY A 17 -15.20 12.92 -0.82
CA GLY A 17 -14.23 12.20 -1.63
C GLY A 17 -13.88 12.90 -2.95
N TYR A 18 -12.97 12.28 -3.69
CA TYR A 18 -12.73 12.54 -5.10
C TYR A 18 -13.74 11.73 -5.90
N SER A 19 -14.49 12.36 -6.80
CA SER A 19 -15.24 11.58 -7.78
C SER A 19 -14.25 10.93 -8.75
N ASN A 20 -14.60 9.77 -9.30
CA ASN A 20 -13.83 9.12 -10.37
C ASN A 20 -14.75 8.72 -11.54
N ASN A 21 -15.89 9.41 -11.70
CA ASN A 21 -16.98 9.10 -12.65
C ASN A 21 -17.75 7.80 -12.38
N ILE A 22 -17.31 6.96 -11.44
CA ILE A 22 -18.03 5.74 -11.02
C ILE A 22 -18.63 5.95 -9.63
N ARG A 23 -17.80 6.35 -8.65
CA ARG A 23 -18.14 6.55 -7.25
C ARG A 23 -17.07 7.37 -6.54
N ALA A 24 -17.43 8.10 -5.49
CA ALA A 24 -16.48 8.89 -4.74
C ALA A 24 -15.54 8.02 -3.86
N GLY A 25 -14.23 8.24 -3.97
CA GLY A 25 -13.20 7.64 -3.12
C GLY A 25 -12.48 8.66 -2.24
N ILE A 26 -11.72 8.20 -1.24
CA ILE A 26 -10.99 9.09 -0.31
C ILE A 26 -9.53 9.32 -0.74
N ARG A 27 -9.10 8.66 -1.82
CA ARG A 27 -7.83 8.89 -2.53
C ARG A 27 -8.12 8.98 -4.03
N ALA A 28 -7.15 9.49 -4.77
CA ALA A 28 -7.17 9.58 -6.22
C ALA A 28 -5.89 8.93 -6.77
N ASN A 29 -5.76 7.62 -6.57
CA ASN A 29 -4.56 6.87 -6.95
C ASN A 29 -4.50 6.70 -8.48
N ASN A 30 -3.31 6.89 -9.03
CA ASN A 30 -3.03 6.67 -10.44
C ASN A 30 -2.03 5.52 -10.56
N PHE A 31 -2.29 4.60 -11.49
CA PHE A 31 -1.45 3.41 -11.65
C PHE A 31 -0.81 3.35 -13.03
N VAL A 32 0.43 2.85 -13.10
CA VAL A 32 0.98 2.26 -14.33
C VAL A 32 1.01 0.76 -14.10
N ILE A 33 0.31 0.00 -14.92
CA ILE A 33 0.11 -1.43 -14.71
C ILE A 33 0.66 -2.19 -15.90
N SER A 34 1.56 -3.12 -15.64
CA SER A 34 2.02 -4.06 -16.65
C SER A 34 1.06 -5.24 -16.77
N LEU A 35 0.73 -5.61 -18.01
CA LEU A 35 -0.04 -6.81 -18.35
C LEU A 35 0.85 -7.95 -18.86
N SER A 36 2.16 -7.76 -18.83
CA SER A 36 3.16 -8.76 -19.20
C SER A 36 4.50 -8.41 -18.55
N THR A 37 5.31 -9.40 -18.17
CA THR A 37 6.64 -9.17 -17.56
C THR A 37 7.56 -8.31 -18.43
N CYS A 38 7.46 -8.43 -19.75
CA CYS A 38 8.25 -7.65 -20.70
C CYS A 38 7.94 -6.13 -20.67
N ALA A 39 6.82 -5.73 -20.06
CA ALA A 39 6.44 -4.32 -19.94
C ALA A 39 6.92 -3.67 -18.64
N ASP A 40 7.38 -4.44 -17.64
CA ASP A 40 7.73 -3.94 -16.31
C ASP A 40 8.84 -2.89 -16.33
N GLU A 41 9.92 -3.12 -17.08
CA GLU A 41 11.02 -2.15 -17.17
C GLU A 41 10.52 -0.80 -17.71
N VAL A 42 9.64 -0.84 -18.72
CA VAL A 42 9.07 0.36 -19.33
C VAL A 42 8.11 1.06 -18.37
N ALA A 43 7.26 0.30 -17.65
CA ALA A 43 6.36 0.81 -16.64
C ALA A 43 7.10 1.56 -15.52
N VAL A 44 8.16 0.94 -14.98
CA VAL A 44 9.02 1.53 -13.95
C VAL A 44 9.72 2.79 -14.45
N ARG A 45 10.21 2.80 -15.70
CA ARG A 45 10.91 3.96 -16.24
C ARG A 45 9.97 5.13 -16.52
N ILE A 46 8.77 4.87 -17.03
CA ILE A 46 7.76 5.90 -17.30
C ILE A 46 7.24 6.49 -15.98
N SER A 47 6.93 5.67 -14.97
CA SER A 47 6.42 6.16 -13.68
C SER A 47 7.42 7.05 -12.94
N ARG A 48 8.73 6.86 -13.13
CA ARG A 48 9.76 7.75 -12.56
C ARG A 48 9.66 9.20 -13.05
N THR A 49 8.96 9.46 -14.15
CA THR A 49 8.70 10.82 -14.63
C THR A 49 7.62 11.54 -13.83
N ASP A 50 6.80 10.81 -13.07
CA ASP A 50 5.74 11.37 -12.23
C ASP A 50 5.47 10.49 -11.01
N THR A 51 5.87 10.99 -9.84
CA THR A 51 5.75 10.28 -8.55
C THR A 51 4.31 10.09 -8.07
N LEU A 52 3.31 10.65 -8.75
CA LEU A 52 1.89 10.45 -8.48
C LEU A 52 1.35 9.13 -9.03
N PHE A 53 2.14 8.43 -9.85
CA PHE A 53 1.80 7.11 -10.35
C PHE A 53 2.51 6.02 -9.57
N THR A 54 1.73 5.04 -9.11
CA THR A 54 2.22 3.81 -8.51
C THR A 54 2.35 2.74 -9.59
N VAL A 55 3.50 2.06 -9.64
CA VAL A 55 3.69 0.94 -10.57
C VAL A 55 3.11 -0.33 -9.95
N ILE A 56 2.39 -1.06 -10.77
CA ILE A 56 1.97 -2.42 -10.49
C ILE A 56 2.58 -3.30 -11.58
N GLU A 57 3.61 -4.06 -11.21
CA GLU A 57 4.27 -5.02 -12.10
C GLU A 57 3.37 -6.22 -12.36
N TYR A 58 3.63 -6.91 -13.47
CA TYR A 58 2.82 -8.05 -13.86
C TYR A 58 3.08 -9.25 -12.96
N SER A 59 2.01 -9.87 -12.46
CA SER A 59 2.02 -11.22 -11.89
C SER A 59 0.79 -12.00 -12.35
N SER A 60 0.85 -13.34 -12.32
CA SER A 60 -0.31 -14.17 -12.66
C SER A 60 -1.50 -13.90 -11.75
N GLU A 61 -1.23 -13.59 -10.49
CA GLU A 61 -2.21 -13.37 -9.43
C GLU A 61 -2.84 -11.97 -9.51
N ILE A 62 -2.11 -10.99 -10.06
CA ILE A 62 -2.65 -9.64 -10.21
C ILE A 62 -3.71 -9.60 -11.30
N ALA A 63 -3.59 -10.42 -12.34
CA ALA A 63 -4.57 -10.48 -13.44
C ALA A 63 -6.00 -10.65 -12.92
N ASP A 64 -6.19 -11.53 -11.93
CA ASP A 64 -7.49 -11.77 -11.28
C ASP A 64 -7.92 -10.60 -10.38
N ALA A 65 -6.97 -9.82 -9.85
CA ALA A 65 -7.22 -8.67 -8.99
C ALA A 65 -7.46 -7.36 -9.75
N LEU A 66 -7.02 -7.25 -11.01
CA LEU A 66 -6.99 -5.99 -11.76
C LEU A 66 -8.36 -5.33 -11.89
N ALA A 67 -9.41 -6.11 -12.10
CA ALA A 67 -10.78 -5.59 -12.14
C ALA A 67 -11.16 -4.86 -10.83
N SER A 68 -10.80 -5.43 -9.67
CA SER A 68 -10.99 -4.80 -8.36
C SER A 68 -10.15 -3.54 -8.21
N ILE A 69 -8.90 -3.56 -8.69
CA ILE A 69 -7.98 -2.42 -8.60
C ILE A 69 -8.53 -1.23 -9.39
N VAL A 70 -8.88 -1.44 -10.67
CA VAL A 70 -9.29 -0.33 -11.54
C VAL A 70 -10.68 0.21 -11.22
N SER A 71 -11.58 -0.63 -10.70
CA SER A 71 -12.95 -0.25 -10.30
C SER A 71 -13.06 0.30 -8.87
N HIS A 72 -11.95 0.33 -8.13
CA HIS A 72 -11.92 0.80 -6.75
C HIS A 72 -12.27 2.31 -6.66
N PRO A 73 -13.01 2.79 -5.65
CA PRO A 73 -13.32 4.24 -5.53
C PRO A 73 -12.06 5.09 -5.43
N ASN A 74 -11.04 4.57 -4.75
CA ASN A 74 -9.76 5.26 -4.58
C ASN A 74 -8.88 5.24 -5.84
N THR A 75 -9.30 4.59 -6.92
CA THR A 75 -8.57 4.57 -8.19
C THR A 75 -9.11 5.66 -9.10
N ALA A 76 -8.27 6.65 -9.41
CA ALA A 76 -8.61 7.74 -10.30
C ALA A 76 -8.37 7.32 -11.75
N SER A 77 -7.19 6.78 -12.05
CA SER A 77 -6.82 6.34 -13.41
C SER A 77 -5.85 5.16 -13.41
N ALA A 78 -5.74 4.49 -14.57
CA ALA A 78 -4.70 3.50 -14.81
C ALA A 78 -4.15 3.59 -16.25
N PHE A 79 -2.84 3.48 -16.40
CA PHE A 79 -2.16 3.33 -17.67
C PHE A 79 -1.65 1.89 -17.81
N LEU A 80 -2.30 1.12 -18.68
CA LEU A 80 -2.01 -0.28 -18.94
C LEU A 80 -0.95 -0.42 -20.03
N LEU A 81 0.09 -1.21 -19.77
CA LEU A 81 1.17 -1.51 -20.70
C LEU A 81 1.23 -3.01 -20.97
N SER A 82 1.32 -3.44 -22.22
CA SER A 82 1.54 -4.84 -22.59
C SER A 82 2.62 -4.94 -23.67
N TYR A 83 3.32 -6.08 -23.73
CA TYR A 83 4.28 -6.38 -24.79
C TYR A 83 3.79 -7.55 -25.65
N GLY A 84 3.84 -7.37 -26.97
CA GLY A 84 3.06 -8.10 -27.96
C GLY A 84 3.40 -9.58 -28.23
N CYS A 85 3.36 -10.46 -27.23
CA CYS A 85 3.28 -11.92 -27.45
C CYS A 85 1.84 -12.47 -27.32
N GLU A 86 0.93 -11.71 -26.71
CA GLU A 86 -0.44 -12.14 -26.35
C GLU A 86 -1.54 -11.19 -26.88
N LEU A 87 -1.20 -10.34 -27.87
CA LEU A 87 -1.95 -9.19 -28.46
C LEU A 87 -3.48 -9.17 -28.23
N LYS A 88 -4.18 -10.25 -28.59
CA LYS A 88 -5.64 -10.25 -28.65
C LYS A 88 -6.26 -10.28 -27.25
N SER A 89 -5.69 -11.03 -26.31
CA SER A 89 -6.21 -11.10 -24.94
C SER A 89 -5.97 -9.79 -24.19
N SER A 90 -4.80 -9.17 -24.32
CA SER A 90 -4.50 -7.91 -23.61
C SER A 90 -5.38 -6.75 -24.06
N ARG A 91 -5.65 -6.62 -25.38
CA ARG A 91 -6.55 -5.57 -25.89
C ARG A 91 -8.00 -5.77 -25.47
N GLU A 92 -8.50 -7.00 -25.59
CA GLU A 92 -9.87 -7.34 -25.16
C GLU A 92 -10.03 -7.07 -23.66
N PHE A 93 -9.05 -7.49 -22.85
CA PHE A 93 -9.03 -7.25 -21.42
C PHE A 93 -8.95 -5.75 -21.06
N ALA A 94 -8.12 -4.96 -21.77
CA ALA A 94 -8.08 -3.51 -21.55
C ALA A 94 -9.42 -2.82 -21.86
N VAL A 95 -10.17 -3.32 -22.86
CA VAL A 95 -11.53 -2.84 -23.16
C VAL A 95 -12.50 -3.20 -22.03
N GLU A 96 -12.41 -4.42 -21.48
CA GLU A 96 -13.20 -4.83 -20.31
C GLU A 96 -12.93 -3.93 -19.10
N LEU A 97 -11.66 -3.68 -18.80
CA LEU A 97 -11.25 -2.80 -17.69
C LEU A 97 -11.74 -1.35 -17.91
N ARG A 98 -11.68 -0.82 -19.13
CA ARG A 98 -12.25 0.50 -19.47
C ARG A 98 -13.76 0.58 -19.25
N GLY A 99 -14.46 -0.54 -19.40
CA GLY A 99 -15.88 -0.65 -19.06
C GLY A 99 -16.15 -0.49 -17.55
N LEU A 100 -15.16 -0.80 -16.71
CA LEU A 100 -15.23 -0.62 -15.26
C LEU A 100 -14.80 0.78 -14.82
N ASN A 101 -13.77 1.35 -15.47
CA ASN A 101 -13.29 2.71 -15.22
C ASN A 101 -12.93 3.40 -16.54
N PRO A 102 -13.61 4.50 -16.92
CA PRO A 102 -13.37 5.16 -18.20
C PRO A 102 -12.00 5.85 -18.27
N ASN A 103 -11.35 6.12 -17.14
CA ASN A 103 -10.05 6.79 -17.06
C ASN A 103 -8.90 5.77 -17.16
N ILE A 104 -8.99 4.84 -18.11
CA ILE A 104 -7.95 3.85 -18.37
C ILE A 104 -7.42 4.07 -19.78
N GLU A 105 -6.10 4.18 -19.89
CA GLU A 105 -5.41 4.15 -21.18
C GLU A 105 -4.62 2.86 -21.34
N PHE A 106 -4.50 2.39 -22.59
CA PHE A 106 -3.77 1.18 -22.92
C PHE A 106 -2.79 1.46 -24.05
N LEU A 107 -1.52 1.14 -23.82
CA LEU A 107 -0.48 1.16 -24.84
C LEU A 107 0.14 -0.22 -24.98
N GLU A 108 0.16 -0.69 -26.21
CA GLU A 108 0.84 -1.92 -26.58
C GLU A 108 2.23 -1.61 -27.12
N LEU A 109 3.20 -2.35 -26.62
CA LEU A 109 4.60 -2.30 -27.01
C LEU A 109 4.87 -3.45 -28.00
N GLU A 110 5.38 -3.13 -29.18
CA GLU A 110 5.82 -4.13 -30.17
C GLU A 110 7.36 -4.15 -30.26
N ASN A 111 7.92 -5.19 -30.90
CA ASN A 111 9.36 -5.32 -31.07
C ASN A 111 9.99 -4.15 -31.85
N GLY A 112 10.97 -3.45 -31.24
CA GLY A 112 11.77 -2.40 -31.88
C GLY A 112 12.02 -1.16 -31.01
N ASN A 113 12.24 0.00 -31.63
CA ASN A 113 12.44 1.33 -30.99
C ASN A 113 11.20 1.85 -30.21
N LEU A 114 10.21 1.00 -29.92
CA LEU A 114 8.97 1.37 -29.25
C LEU A 114 9.15 1.61 -27.76
N SER A 115 10.25 1.16 -27.14
CA SER A 115 10.63 1.61 -25.80
C SER A 115 10.93 3.11 -25.78
N GLU A 116 11.61 3.65 -26.79
CA GLU A 116 11.85 5.11 -26.92
C GLU A 116 10.55 5.88 -27.19
N PHE A 117 9.66 5.32 -28.01
CA PHE A 117 8.33 5.86 -28.23
C PHE A 117 7.48 5.89 -26.94
N ALA A 118 7.45 4.78 -26.19
CA ALA A 118 6.73 4.69 -24.93
C ALA A 118 7.30 5.64 -23.87
N MET A 119 8.63 5.79 -23.82
CA MET A 119 9.29 6.77 -22.95
C MET A 119 8.97 8.23 -23.33
N THR A 120 8.63 8.49 -24.60
CA THR A 120 8.24 9.83 -25.07
C THR A 120 6.75 10.10 -24.85
N MET A 121 5.89 9.14 -25.21
CA MET A 121 4.43 9.29 -25.15
C MET A 121 3.86 9.03 -23.76
N GLY A 122 4.44 8.09 -23.01
CA GLY A 122 3.95 7.66 -21.69
C GLY A 122 3.73 8.83 -20.73
N PRO A 123 4.70 9.75 -20.54
CA PRO A 123 4.49 10.92 -19.69
C PRO A 123 3.33 11.81 -20.15
N ALA A 124 3.11 11.96 -21.46
CA ALA A 124 1.99 12.74 -21.98
C ALA A 124 0.64 12.05 -21.71
N VAL A 125 0.57 10.73 -21.88
CA VAL A 125 -0.62 9.92 -21.56
C VAL A 125 -0.94 10.00 -20.06
N MET A 126 0.07 9.89 -19.19
CA MET A 126 -0.10 10.02 -17.74
C MET A 126 -0.62 11.41 -17.33
N GLN A 127 -0.14 12.48 -17.97
CA GLN A 127 -0.64 13.83 -17.70
C GLN A 127 -2.10 13.99 -18.11
N GLU A 128 -2.47 13.47 -19.28
CA GLU A 128 -3.86 13.48 -19.75
C GLU A 128 -4.77 12.68 -18.82
N LEU A 129 -4.36 11.48 -18.41
CA LEU A 129 -5.10 10.65 -17.45
C LEU A 129 -5.37 11.38 -16.14
N LYS A 130 -4.38 12.06 -15.55
CA LYS A 130 -4.61 12.85 -14.32
C LYS A 130 -5.62 13.98 -14.52
N PHE A 131 -5.57 14.63 -15.68
CA PHE A 131 -6.49 15.72 -16.00
C PHE A 131 -7.93 15.20 -16.12
N GLN A 132 -8.12 14.08 -16.82
CA GLN A 132 -9.43 13.44 -16.99
C GLN A 132 -9.97 12.83 -15.68
N ALA A 133 -9.08 12.26 -14.88
CA ALA A 133 -9.41 11.52 -13.67
C ALA A 133 -9.60 12.39 -12.42
N SER A 134 -9.59 13.72 -12.54
CA SER A 134 -9.82 14.65 -11.43
C SER A 134 -11.20 15.34 -11.48
N PRO A 135 -12.34 14.63 -11.48
CA PRO A 135 -13.65 15.25 -11.43
C PRO A 135 -13.99 15.65 -9.98
N GLY A 136 -13.65 16.88 -9.60
CA GLY A 136 -14.26 17.58 -8.45
C GLY A 136 -14.26 16.85 -7.09
N LEU A 137 -15.11 17.34 -6.20
CA LEU A 137 -15.35 16.78 -4.88
C LEU A 137 -16.81 16.31 -4.80
N GLU A 138 -17.04 15.14 -4.22
CA GLU A 138 -18.37 14.53 -4.11
C GLU A 138 -18.59 14.02 -2.69
N ASN A 139 -19.83 14.11 -2.22
CA ASN A 139 -20.21 13.61 -0.90
C ASN A 139 -20.24 12.07 -0.89
N ILE A 140 -19.66 11.47 0.14
CA ILE A 140 -19.76 10.04 0.42
C ILE A 140 -20.78 9.88 1.56
N GLU A 141 -21.96 9.34 1.26
CA GLU A 141 -23.03 9.22 2.24
C GLU A 141 -22.69 8.25 3.38
N SER A 142 -22.04 7.13 3.04
CA SER A 142 -21.67 6.07 3.98
C SER A 142 -20.36 5.42 3.52
N PRO A 143 -19.20 5.89 3.99
CA PRO A 143 -17.92 5.31 3.59
C PRO A 143 -17.81 3.88 4.10
N LEU A 144 -17.41 2.95 3.24
CA LEU A 144 -17.14 1.57 3.61
C LEU A 144 -15.73 1.44 4.18
N ILE A 145 -15.60 1.01 5.43
CA ILE A 145 -14.33 0.78 6.12
C ILE A 145 -14.22 -0.69 6.51
N ALA A 146 -13.04 -1.28 6.31
CA ALA A 146 -12.75 -2.60 6.84
C ALA A 146 -12.11 -2.47 8.23
N VAL A 147 -12.52 -3.32 9.17
CA VAL A 147 -11.86 -3.46 10.48
C VAL A 147 -11.30 -4.87 10.58
N ILE A 148 -9.98 -4.98 10.59
CA ILE A 148 -9.26 -6.25 10.64
C ILE A 148 -8.68 -6.41 12.04
N ALA A 149 -8.97 -7.54 12.67
CA ALA A 149 -8.43 -7.89 13.98
C ALA A 149 -8.09 -9.39 14.06
N PRO A 150 -7.18 -9.80 14.95
CA PRO A 150 -6.90 -11.23 15.15
C PRO A 150 -8.13 -11.99 15.67
N GLN A 151 -8.93 -11.34 16.51
CA GLN A 151 -10.13 -11.88 17.14
C GLN A 151 -11.09 -10.76 17.53
N SER A 152 -12.32 -11.13 17.89
CA SER A 152 -13.30 -10.20 18.45
C SER A 152 -13.05 -10.00 19.95
N ASP A 153 -13.18 -8.76 20.43
CA ASP A 153 -13.16 -8.40 21.85
C ASP A 153 -14.01 -7.15 22.12
N GLU A 154 -14.11 -6.74 23.39
CA GLU A 154 -14.88 -5.57 23.81
C GLU A 154 -14.39 -4.26 23.17
N LYS A 155 -13.08 -4.14 22.93
CA LYS A 155 -12.48 -2.95 22.31
C LYS A 155 -12.88 -2.87 20.84
N ILE A 156 -12.77 -3.99 20.10
CA ILE A 156 -13.20 -4.07 18.70
C ILE A 156 -14.71 -3.78 18.61
N ALA A 157 -15.53 -4.38 19.47
CA ALA A 157 -16.97 -4.11 19.50
C ALA A 157 -17.29 -2.63 19.72
N ALA A 158 -16.57 -1.95 20.63
CA ALA A 158 -16.73 -0.52 20.86
C ALA A 158 -16.30 0.32 19.64
N VAL A 159 -15.19 -0.04 18.97
CA VAL A 159 -14.74 0.61 17.73
C VAL A 159 -15.77 0.49 16.62
N LEU A 160 -16.31 -0.72 16.41
CA LEU A 160 -17.35 -0.95 15.42
C LEU A 160 -18.60 -0.11 15.71
N GLN A 161 -18.97 0.05 16.98
CA GLN A 161 -20.12 0.86 17.39
C GLN A 161 -19.91 2.35 17.08
N VAL A 162 -18.77 2.94 17.48
CA VAL A 162 -18.52 4.37 17.24
C VAL A 162 -18.42 4.71 15.75
N LEU A 163 -17.89 3.79 14.93
CA LEU A 163 -17.88 3.95 13.47
C LEU A 163 -19.31 3.95 12.89
N ARG A 164 -20.16 3.00 13.32
CA ARG A 164 -21.57 2.93 12.87
C ARG A 164 -22.37 4.16 13.31
N ASP A 165 -22.15 4.64 14.53
CA ASP A 165 -22.80 5.86 15.05
C ASP A 165 -22.37 7.10 14.23
N ALA A 166 -21.16 7.09 13.69
CA ALA A 166 -20.65 8.10 12.75
C ALA A 166 -21.11 7.88 11.29
N LYS A 167 -22.09 6.99 11.04
CA LYS A 167 -22.63 6.63 9.72
C LYS A 167 -21.58 6.07 8.75
N ILE A 168 -20.61 5.35 9.29
CA ILE A 168 -19.61 4.61 8.51
C ILE A 168 -20.11 3.18 8.35
N GLU A 169 -20.13 2.67 7.12
CA GLU A 169 -20.38 1.25 6.88
C GLU A 169 -19.13 0.47 7.25
N VAL A 170 -19.29 -0.60 8.04
CA VAL A 170 -18.14 -1.37 8.54
C VAL A 170 -18.25 -2.84 8.20
N ARG A 171 -17.18 -3.38 7.62
CA ARG A 171 -17.00 -4.83 7.44
C ARG A 171 -15.88 -5.33 8.34
N GLU A 172 -16.24 -6.21 9.27
CA GLU A 172 -15.28 -6.85 10.17
C GLU A 172 -14.64 -8.08 9.53
N ILE A 173 -13.34 -8.26 9.76
CA ILE A 173 -12.57 -9.42 9.29
C ILE A 173 -11.71 -9.91 10.45
N PHE A 174 -11.96 -11.15 10.88
CA PHE A 174 -11.16 -11.80 11.90
C PHE A 174 -10.12 -12.69 11.23
N ALA A 175 -8.86 -12.28 11.29
CA ALA A 175 -7.74 -12.94 10.63
C ALA A 175 -6.61 -13.19 11.63
N SER A 176 -6.61 -14.38 12.24
CA SER A 176 -5.64 -14.75 13.28
C SER A 176 -4.29 -15.22 12.72
N THR A 177 -4.21 -15.63 11.46
CA THR A 177 -2.98 -16.24 10.88
C THR A 177 -2.55 -15.65 9.54
N ASN A 178 -3.36 -14.79 8.92
CA ASN A 178 -3.03 -14.21 7.62
C ASN A 178 -3.65 -12.81 7.43
N GLN A 179 -3.24 -11.88 8.30
CA GLN A 179 -3.71 -10.49 8.22
C GLN A 179 -3.34 -9.81 6.89
N ARG A 180 -2.23 -10.18 6.27
CA ARG A 180 -1.79 -9.63 4.98
C ARG A 180 -2.78 -9.92 3.86
N THR A 181 -3.24 -11.17 3.74
CA THR A 181 -4.31 -11.49 2.78
C THR A 181 -5.61 -10.75 3.13
N ALA A 182 -5.93 -10.58 4.41
CA ALA A 182 -7.11 -9.80 4.81
C ALA A 182 -7.02 -8.32 4.39
N LEU A 183 -5.83 -7.70 4.42
CA LEU A 183 -5.60 -6.34 3.91
C LEU A 183 -5.92 -6.25 2.41
N VAL A 184 -5.38 -7.19 1.63
CA VAL A 184 -5.58 -7.25 0.18
C VAL A 184 -7.06 -7.50 -0.15
N ASP A 185 -7.71 -8.44 0.55
CA ASP A 185 -9.13 -8.74 0.35
C ASP A 185 -10.02 -7.54 0.70
N ALA A 186 -9.65 -6.80 1.75
CA ALA A 186 -10.33 -5.57 2.13
C ALA A 186 -10.28 -4.50 1.04
N ALA A 187 -9.10 -4.28 0.47
CA ALA A 187 -8.96 -3.40 -0.68
C ALA A 187 -9.75 -3.92 -1.90
N LYS A 188 -9.70 -5.24 -2.19
CA LYS A 188 -10.40 -5.83 -3.34
C LYS A 188 -11.91 -5.66 -3.31
N PHE A 189 -12.55 -5.71 -2.14
CA PHE A 189 -14.00 -5.50 -2.04
C PHE A 189 -14.41 -4.03 -2.03
N GLY A 190 -13.47 -3.08 -2.03
CA GLY A 190 -13.78 -1.66 -2.14
C GLY A 190 -13.74 -0.87 -0.83
N ALA A 191 -13.08 -1.36 0.23
CA ALA A 191 -12.93 -0.59 1.46
C ALA A 191 -12.18 0.73 1.17
N LEU A 192 -12.77 1.87 1.55
CA LEU A 192 -12.17 3.18 1.36
C LEU A 192 -10.93 3.39 2.24
N ALA A 193 -10.96 2.88 3.46
CA ALA A 193 -9.80 2.72 4.33
C ALA A 193 -9.94 1.43 5.16
N ILE A 194 -8.85 1.04 5.82
CA ILE A 194 -8.78 -0.17 6.63
C ILE A 194 -8.23 0.21 8.00
N VAL A 195 -8.90 -0.19 9.08
CA VAL A 195 -8.35 -0.18 10.43
C VAL A 195 -7.79 -1.56 10.71
N ASN A 196 -6.48 -1.65 10.91
CA ASN A 196 -5.79 -2.92 11.14
C ASN A 196 -5.26 -2.99 12.58
N PHE A 197 -5.79 -3.90 13.37
CA PHE A 197 -5.21 -4.27 14.66
C PHE A 197 -4.11 -5.29 14.40
N THR A 198 -2.89 -4.79 14.25
CA THR A 198 -1.74 -5.55 13.78
C THR A 198 -1.35 -6.62 14.81
N ASP A 199 -1.18 -7.86 14.34
CA ASP A 199 -0.65 -8.94 15.16
C ASP A 199 0.72 -8.56 15.74
N GLY A 200 1.04 -9.05 16.94
CA GLY A 200 2.23 -8.58 17.67
C GLY A 200 3.57 -8.89 17.02
N ASN A 201 3.60 -9.75 16.00
CA ASN A 201 4.80 -10.06 15.23
C ASN A 201 4.76 -9.49 13.80
N ASP A 202 3.73 -8.74 13.42
CA ASP A 202 3.61 -8.18 12.08
C ASP A 202 4.06 -6.72 12.03
N TYR A 203 4.65 -6.32 10.92
CA TYR A 203 5.03 -4.92 10.67
C TYR A 203 3.79 -4.11 10.25
N PRO A 204 3.67 -2.80 10.57
CA PRO A 204 2.59 -1.96 10.06
C PRO A 204 2.70 -1.82 8.54
N SER A 205 1.92 -2.61 7.80
CA SER A 205 1.85 -2.59 6.34
C SER A 205 0.52 -2.02 5.84
N GLY A 206 0.52 -1.60 4.58
CA GLY A 206 -0.61 -0.98 3.90
C GLY A 206 -1.05 -1.74 2.65
N THR A 207 -1.89 -1.09 1.85
CA THR A 207 -2.21 -1.55 0.49
C THR A 207 -1.93 -0.44 -0.51
N TYR A 208 -1.77 -0.78 -1.80
CA TYR A 208 -1.56 0.24 -2.85
C TYR A 208 -2.77 1.15 -3.11
N ILE A 209 -3.96 0.83 -2.59
CA ILE A 209 -5.21 1.46 -3.00
C ILE A 209 -5.98 2.04 -1.82
N SER A 210 -6.10 1.27 -0.75
CA SER A 210 -6.83 1.66 0.46
C SER A 210 -5.82 2.02 1.56
N PRO A 211 -5.84 3.24 2.10
CA PRO A 211 -5.05 3.59 3.26
C PRO A 211 -5.34 2.65 4.43
N VAL A 212 -4.29 2.24 5.13
CA VAL A 212 -4.37 1.35 6.29
C VAL A 212 -3.91 2.10 7.53
N ILE A 213 -4.79 2.18 8.51
CA ILE A 213 -4.57 2.74 9.83
C ILE A 213 -4.13 1.59 10.73
N ASN A 214 -2.83 1.51 10.99
CA ASN A 214 -2.26 0.43 11.80
C ASN A 214 -2.31 0.77 13.30
N VAL A 215 -2.92 -0.12 14.09
CA VAL A 215 -3.02 -0.03 15.54
C VAL A 215 -2.06 -1.05 16.16
N ALA A 216 -1.09 -0.56 16.92
CA ALA A 216 -0.10 -1.40 17.58
C ALA A 216 -0.72 -2.33 18.64
N SER A 217 -0.28 -3.59 18.66
CA SER A 217 -0.37 -4.48 19.83
C SER A 217 0.53 -4.04 21.02
N ASN A 218 0.46 -4.79 22.13
CA ASN A 218 1.33 -4.62 23.30
C ASN A 218 2.67 -5.38 23.21
N SER A 219 3.01 -5.99 22.06
CA SER A 219 4.26 -6.74 21.93
C SER A 219 5.49 -5.86 22.12
N ASP A 220 6.58 -6.43 22.61
CA ASP A 220 7.87 -5.73 22.74
C ASP A 220 8.36 -5.22 21.37
N PHE A 221 8.06 -5.98 20.30
CA PHE A 221 8.34 -5.57 18.94
C PHE A 221 7.63 -4.26 18.59
N HIS A 222 6.31 -4.15 18.78
CA HIS A 222 5.59 -2.92 18.47
C HIS A 222 5.98 -1.74 19.37
N GLN A 223 6.36 -2.01 20.63
CA GLN A 223 6.90 -0.97 21.49
C GLN A 223 8.23 -0.41 20.95
N SER A 224 9.06 -1.27 20.32
CA SER A 224 10.33 -0.86 19.72
C SER A 224 10.17 -0.05 18.42
N ILE A 225 9.08 -0.26 17.68
CA ILE A 225 8.76 0.43 16.42
C ILE A 225 7.48 1.28 16.51
N ALA A 226 7.18 1.83 17.70
CA ALA A 226 5.93 2.53 17.95
C ALA A 226 5.71 3.76 17.05
N ALA A 227 6.78 4.37 16.54
CA ALA A 227 6.73 5.51 15.63
C ALA A 227 6.22 5.14 14.22
N ASP A 228 6.21 3.84 13.86
CA ASP A 228 5.79 3.35 12.55
C ASP A 228 4.28 3.05 12.48
N PHE A 229 3.57 3.15 13.61
CA PHE A 229 2.14 2.93 13.71
C PHE A 229 1.36 4.25 13.69
N ASP A 230 0.14 4.22 13.15
CA ASP A 230 -0.77 5.36 13.23
C ASP A 230 -1.30 5.57 14.66
N LEU A 231 -1.49 4.47 15.40
CA LEU A 231 -2.09 4.46 16.72
C LEU A 231 -1.40 3.45 17.64
N GLY A 232 -1.17 3.86 18.89
CA GLY A 232 -0.62 2.98 19.93
C GLY A 232 -1.63 1.98 20.49
N VAL A 233 -1.15 1.02 21.27
CA VAL A 233 -1.98 -0.05 21.87
C VAL A 233 -3.10 0.45 22.77
N GLY A 234 -2.90 1.58 23.43
CA GLY A 234 -3.88 2.22 24.30
C GLY A 234 -4.97 3.00 23.56
N ALA A 235 -4.93 3.09 22.22
CA ALA A 235 -5.86 3.92 21.46
C ALA A 235 -7.32 3.55 21.76
N THR A 236 -8.09 4.55 22.14
CA THR A 236 -9.51 4.47 22.46
C THR A 236 -10.36 4.39 21.20
N PRO A 237 -11.62 3.91 21.28
CA PRO A 237 -12.54 3.94 20.15
C PRO A 237 -12.70 5.34 19.52
N ASP A 238 -12.75 6.39 20.34
CA ASP A 238 -12.89 7.78 19.86
C ASP A 238 -11.63 8.26 19.13
N GLU A 239 -10.43 7.90 19.60
CA GLU A 239 -9.17 8.20 18.89
C GLU A 239 -9.08 7.46 17.55
N ILE A 240 -9.56 6.21 17.49
CA ILE A 240 -9.63 5.44 16.25
C ILE A 240 -10.62 6.08 15.27
N LEU A 241 -11.81 6.47 15.75
CA LEU A 241 -12.80 7.17 14.93
C LEU A 241 -12.22 8.49 14.38
N LEU A 242 -11.57 9.28 15.24
CA LEU A 242 -10.92 10.52 14.82
C LEU A 242 -9.89 10.25 13.73
N ARG A 243 -9.04 9.24 13.90
CA ARG A 243 -8.02 8.88 12.91
C ARG A 243 -8.63 8.41 11.59
N VAL A 244 -9.75 7.68 11.62
CA VAL A 244 -10.52 7.30 10.43
C VAL A 244 -11.05 8.55 9.72
N GLN A 245 -11.64 9.50 10.47
CA GLN A 245 -12.15 10.74 9.91
C GLN A 245 -11.06 11.62 9.31
N GLU A 246 -9.89 11.70 9.94
CA GLU A 246 -8.70 12.37 9.39
C GLU A 246 -8.23 11.68 8.09
N THR A 247 -8.22 10.36 8.08
CA THR A 247 -7.81 9.57 6.90
C THR A 247 -8.77 9.79 5.73
N ILE A 248 -10.08 9.79 5.98
CA ILE A 248 -11.10 10.19 5.00
C ILE A 248 -10.90 11.67 4.58
N GLY A 249 -10.54 12.52 5.54
CA GLY A 249 -10.14 13.90 5.38
C GLY A 249 -8.80 14.12 4.65
N ARG A 250 -8.19 13.04 4.13
CA ARG A 250 -6.96 13.02 3.32
C ARG A 250 -5.65 13.17 4.12
N SER A 251 -5.67 13.02 5.45
CA SER A 251 -4.42 12.79 6.17
C SER A 251 -3.83 11.44 5.75
N PRO A 252 -2.54 11.38 5.39
CA PRO A 252 -1.90 10.12 5.02
C PRO A 252 -1.71 9.22 6.24
N THR A 253 -1.72 7.90 6.04
CA THR A 253 -1.36 6.91 7.07
C THR A 253 0.14 6.62 7.10
N ALA A 254 0.62 6.04 8.20
CA ALA A 254 2.03 5.70 8.35
C ALA A 254 2.54 4.81 7.19
N SER A 255 1.76 3.81 6.79
CA SER A 255 2.10 2.92 5.67
C SER A 255 2.13 3.65 4.32
N GLU A 256 1.27 4.66 4.11
CA GLU A 256 1.28 5.49 2.89
C GLU A 256 2.56 6.33 2.80
N VAL A 257 2.97 6.94 3.93
CA VAL A 257 4.20 7.73 4.01
C VAL A 257 5.44 6.85 3.81
N ALA A 258 5.48 5.68 4.45
CA ALA A 258 6.58 4.73 4.35
C ALA A 258 6.61 3.97 3.02
N ARG A 259 5.52 4.00 2.24
CA ARG A 259 5.30 3.17 1.04
C ARG A 259 5.48 1.68 1.33
N SER A 260 5.01 1.25 2.50
CA SER A 260 5.03 -0.15 2.94
C SER A 260 3.70 -0.78 2.56
N PHE A 261 3.65 -1.52 1.45
CA PHE A 261 2.40 -2.07 0.90
C PHE A 261 2.51 -3.58 0.67
N GLU A 262 1.43 -4.28 1.01
CA GLU A 262 1.25 -5.68 0.65
C GLU A 262 0.98 -5.82 -0.86
N PRO A 263 1.61 -6.78 -1.54
CA PRO A 263 1.34 -7.07 -2.95
C PRO A 263 -0.08 -7.58 -3.16
N PHE A 264 -0.72 -7.20 -4.28
CA PHE A 264 -1.99 -7.78 -4.72
C PHE A 264 -1.71 -9.17 -5.34
N GLY A 265 -1.45 -10.17 -4.50
CA GLY A 265 -1.19 -11.55 -4.90
C GLY A 265 -1.20 -12.48 -3.68
N ALA A 266 -1.63 -13.73 -3.85
CA ALA A 266 -1.62 -14.69 -2.75
C ALA A 266 -0.18 -15.13 -2.49
N LEU A 267 0.36 -14.78 -1.32
CA LEU A 267 1.58 -15.37 -0.75
C LEU A 267 2.76 -15.45 -1.73
N LEU A 268 3.51 -14.35 -1.82
CA LEU A 268 4.82 -14.19 -2.45
C LEU A 268 5.49 -15.52 -2.83
N ASP A 269 5.66 -15.77 -4.13
CA ASP A 269 6.68 -16.72 -4.59
C ASP A 269 8.08 -16.13 -4.30
N SER A 270 9.05 -17.02 -4.17
CA SER A 270 10.39 -16.79 -3.61
C SER A 270 11.18 -15.60 -4.19
N SER A 271 10.89 -15.14 -5.41
CA SER A 271 11.52 -13.98 -6.04
C SER A 271 10.91 -12.63 -5.62
N GLU A 272 9.60 -12.56 -5.38
CA GLU A 272 8.94 -11.33 -4.94
C GLU A 272 9.13 -11.09 -3.45
N LYS A 273 9.34 -12.16 -2.67
CA LYS A 273 9.80 -12.06 -1.27
C LYS A 273 11.03 -11.17 -1.18
N LEU A 274 11.96 -11.25 -2.14
CA LEU A 274 13.18 -10.46 -2.14
C LEU A 274 12.94 -8.97 -2.32
N GLN A 275 11.96 -8.55 -3.12
CA GLN A 275 11.70 -7.12 -3.35
C GLN A 275 11.04 -6.44 -2.14
N VAL A 276 10.02 -7.07 -1.54
CA VAL A 276 9.38 -6.56 -0.31
C VAL A 276 10.36 -6.60 0.87
N LEU A 277 11.14 -7.68 0.97
CA LEU A 277 12.23 -7.81 1.94
C LEU A 277 13.29 -6.72 1.73
N ASN A 278 13.64 -6.37 0.49
CA ASN A 278 14.60 -5.30 0.19
C ASN A 278 14.08 -3.90 0.56
N ALA A 279 12.79 -3.63 0.41
CA ALA A 279 12.20 -2.35 0.85
C ALA A 279 12.18 -2.23 2.38
N VAL A 280 11.75 -3.29 3.08
CA VAL A 280 11.77 -3.36 4.55
C VAL A 280 13.20 -3.29 5.08
N LEU A 281 14.14 -4.00 4.46
CA LEU A 281 15.55 -3.97 4.83
C LEU A 281 16.23 -2.65 4.50
N SER A 282 15.83 -1.95 3.44
CA SER A 282 16.41 -0.63 3.13
C SER A 282 16.02 0.41 4.18
N ASN A 283 14.81 0.33 4.72
CA ASN A 283 14.39 1.19 5.83
C ASN A 283 15.05 0.75 7.15
N PHE A 284 15.06 -0.56 7.44
CA PHE A 284 15.73 -1.12 8.61
C PHE A 284 17.25 -0.85 8.64
N ALA A 285 17.93 -0.97 7.49
CA ALA A 285 19.35 -0.67 7.35
C ALA A 285 19.65 0.83 7.49
N ARG A 286 18.72 1.70 7.07
CA ARG A 286 18.83 3.15 7.27
C ARG A 286 18.72 3.51 8.75
N ASP A 287 17.78 2.89 9.46
CA ASP A 287 17.60 3.09 10.90
C ASP A 287 18.76 2.48 11.70
N LEU A 288 19.28 1.32 11.27
CA LEU A 288 20.52 0.75 11.80
C LEU A 288 21.72 1.67 11.57
N ALA A 289 21.90 2.22 10.36
CA ALA A 289 23.02 3.12 10.06
C ALA A 289 22.99 4.40 10.90
N GLN A 290 21.78 4.93 11.18
CA GLN A 290 21.62 6.08 12.07
C GLN A 290 21.96 5.73 13.52
N ASN A 291 21.52 4.56 14.01
CA ASN A 291 21.68 4.16 15.41
C ASN A 291 23.03 3.50 15.75
N PHE A 292 23.73 2.90 14.78
CA PHE A 292 25.00 2.17 14.99
C PHE A 292 26.26 2.95 14.58
N SER A 293 26.12 4.15 14.00
CA SER A 293 27.26 5.06 13.75
C SER A 293 28.03 5.45 15.02
N THR A 294 27.45 5.21 16.19
CA THR A 294 28.00 5.52 17.52
C THR A 294 28.87 4.41 18.12
N ILE A 295 28.90 3.20 17.53
CA ILE A 295 29.53 2.01 18.16
C ILE A 295 30.60 1.35 17.26
N ASP A 296 30.98 2.01 16.17
CA ASP A 296 32.05 1.60 15.23
C ASP A 296 31.92 0.13 14.72
N ALA A 297 30.67 -0.35 14.59
CA ALA A 297 30.37 -1.69 14.11
C ALA A 297 30.11 -1.71 12.59
N LYS A 298 30.86 -2.53 11.86
CA LYS A 298 30.68 -2.76 10.42
C LYS A 298 29.71 -3.92 10.19
N ILE A 299 28.47 -3.62 9.86
CA ILE A 299 27.42 -4.62 9.60
C ILE A 299 27.04 -4.59 8.12
N ALA A 300 26.95 -5.77 7.49
CA ALA A 300 26.44 -5.94 6.14
C ALA A 300 25.24 -6.89 6.17
N ILE A 301 24.14 -6.55 5.49
CA ILE A 301 22.93 -7.37 5.45
C ILE A 301 22.69 -7.79 4.00
N ALA A 302 22.48 -9.09 3.77
CA ALA A 302 22.34 -9.72 2.47
C ALA A 302 20.97 -10.39 2.32
N THR A 303 20.33 -10.30 1.15
CA THR A 303 19.15 -11.12 0.82
C THR A 303 19.37 -12.02 -0.39
N GLY A 304 18.82 -13.24 -0.34
CA GLY A 304 18.76 -14.14 -1.50
C GLY A 304 20.09 -14.37 -2.22
N SER A 305 20.11 -14.12 -3.53
CA SER A 305 21.27 -14.38 -4.41
C SER A 305 22.49 -13.49 -4.14
N GLU A 306 22.32 -12.38 -3.40
CA GLU A 306 23.39 -11.42 -3.09
C GLU A 306 24.35 -11.95 -2.01
N ILE A 307 24.01 -13.03 -1.30
CA ILE A 307 24.87 -13.66 -0.29
C ILE A 307 26.26 -13.99 -0.86
N ASN A 308 26.32 -14.35 -2.14
CA ASN A 308 27.58 -14.66 -2.83
C ASN A 308 28.35 -13.41 -3.25
N GLU A 309 27.68 -12.29 -3.50
CA GLU A 309 28.30 -11.01 -3.89
C GLU A 309 28.88 -10.27 -2.68
N ILE A 310 28.25 -10.42 -1.51
CA ILE A 310 28.65 -9.74 -0.26
C ILE A 310 29.77 -10.51 0.47
N ALA A 311 30.19 -11.67 -0.05
CA ALA A 311 31.34 -12.42 0.46
C ALA A 311 32.65 -11.60 0.52
N GLN A 312 32.79 -10.57 -0.33
CA GLN A 312 33.92 -9.62 -0.27
C GLN A 312 33.85 -8.68 0.95
N CYS A 313 32.67 -8.41 1.52
CA CYS A 313 32.56 -7.57 2.71
C CYS A 313 33.08 -8.27 3.97
N ALA A 314 33.04 -9.61 4.03
CA ALA A 314 33.62 -10.37 5.13
C ALA A 314 35.14 -10.15 5.24
N SER A 315 35.84 -9.99 4.12
CA SER A 315 37.28 -9.67 4.13
C SER A 315 37.61 -8.27 4.64
N ASP A 316 36.63 -7.35 4.62
CA ASP A 316 36.79 -5.96 5.09
C ASP A 316 36.38 -5.77 6.57
N GLY A 317 36.13 -6.88 7.26
CA GLY A 317 35.75 -6.92 8.67
C GLY A 317 34.27 -6.62 8.93
N TYR A 318 33.41 -6.71 7.91
CA TYR A 318 31.96 -6.65 8.11
C TYR A 318 31.44 -7.98 8.64
N GLU A 319 30.57 -7.92 9.64
CA GLU A 319 29.76 -9.06 10.03
C GLU A 319 28.53 -9.13 9.12
N ILE A 320 28.42 -10.25 8.39
CA ILE A 320 27.38 -10.43 7.38
C ILE A 320 26.21 -11.18 7.99
N PHE A 321 25.01 -10.62 7.86
CA PHE A 321 23.77 -11.29 8.21
C PHE A 321 22.99 -11.60 6.94
N ALA A 322 22.79 -12.89 6.67
CA ALA A 322 21.95 -13.36 5.59
C ALA A 322 20.49 -13.41 6.05
N VAL A 323 19.62 -12.67 5.37
CA VAL A 323 18.18 -12.66 5.60
C VAL A 323 17.52 -13.34 4.41
N THR A 324 17.08 -14.58 4.62
CA THR A 324 16.48 -15.42 3.56
C THR A 324 14.95 -15.38 3.58
N ASP A 325 14.37 -14.89 4.67
CA ASP A 325 12.94 -14.73 4.88
C ASP A 325 12.65 -13.73 6.03
N HIS A 326 11.39 -13.36 6.24
CA HIS A 326 11.03 -12.45 7.33
C HIS A 326 11.36 -12.99 8.74
N GLY A 327 11.31 -14.30 8.97
CA GLY A 327 11.69 -14.92 10.25
C GLY A 327 13.17 -14.71 10.59
N SER A 328 14.04 -14.78 9.59
CA SER A 328 15.46 -14.45 9.71
C SER A 328 15.71 -12.96 9.95
N LEU A 329 14.78 -12.09 9.56
CA LEU A 329 14.83 -10.64 9.83
C LEU A 329 14.51 -10.35 11.31
N PHE A 330 13.59 -11.11 11.92
CA PHE A 330 13.35 -11.09 13.37
C PHE A 330 14.53 -11.64 14.16
N GLY A 331 15.14 -12.75 13.73
CA GLY A 331 16.36 -13.28 14.34
C GLY A 331 17.53 -12.31 14.28
N LEU A 332 17.65 -11.56 13.17
CA LEU A 332 18.61 -10.48 13.01
C LEU A 332 18.33 -9.31 13.96
N ALA A 333 17.10 -8.83 14.02
CA ALA A 333 16.71 -7.76 14.92
C ALA A 333 16.94 -8.12 16.40
N GLU A 334 16.62 -9.36 16.82
CA GLU A 334 16.85 -9.83 18.18
C GLU A 334 18.36 -9.94 18.50
N ALA A 335 19.16 -10.47 17.57
CA ALA A 335 20.61 -10.59 17.73
C ALA A 335 21.30 -9.22 17.83
N LEU A 336 20.87 -8.24 17.03
CA LEU A 336 21.39 -6.87 17.07
C LEU A 336 20.93 -6.11 18.32
N THR A 337 19.67 -6.30 18.74
CA THR A 337 19.13 -5.69 19.97
C THR A 337 19.87 -6.19 21.22
N LYS A 338 20.17 -7.50 21.31
CA LYS A 338 20.98 -8.07 22.41
C LYS A 338 22.40 -7.52 22.48
N ARG A 339 22.95 -7.00 21.38
CA ARG A 339 24.28 -6.37 21.34
C ARG A 339 24.28 -4.89 21.71
N LEU A 340 23.12 -4.23 21.65
CA LEU A 340 22.95 -2.84 22.03
C LEU A 340 22.72 -2.63 23.54
N GLN A 341 22.44 -3.71 24.27
CA GLN A 341 22.32 -3.76 25.74
C GLN A 341 23.65 -4.12 26.40
#